data_AF-A0AAV6TKZ2-F1
#
_entry.id   AF-A0AAV6TKZ2-F1
#
_cell.length_a   1.000
_cell.length_b   1.000
_cell.length_c   1.000
_cell.angle_alpha   90.00
_cell.angle_beta   90.00
_cell.angle_gamma   90.00
#
_symmetry.space_group_name_H-M   'P 1'
#
loop_
_entity.id
_entity.type
_entity.pdbx_description
1 polymer ?
#
loop_
_entity_poly.entity_id
_entity_poly.type
_entity_poly.pdbx_seq_one_letter_code
_entity_poly.pdbx_strand_id
1 'polypeptide(L)' 'MTAIKQGFFRRSIQKQIDYKCLRDKQCLVIRLNRNRCQYCRFRKCLDVGMSKD' A
#
# COMPACT_ATOMS: atom_id res chain seq x y z
N MET A 1 -15.88 2.01 -8.39
CA MET A 1 -15.32 2.34 -7.06
C MET A 1 -15.28 1.04 -6.28
N THR A 2 -14.15 0.32 -6.36
CA THR A 2 -14.09 -1.09 -5.93
C THR A 2 -13.92 -1.15 -4.41
N ALA A 3 -14.96 -1.58 -3.70
CA ALA A 3 -14.91 -1.78 -2.25
C ALA A 3 -13.70 -2.63 -1.83
N ILE A 4 -12.90 -2.11 -0.89
CA ILE A 4 -11.60 -2.68 -0.56
C ILE A 4 -11.72 -3.84 0.43
N LYS A 5 -11.62 -5.07 -0.08
CA LYS A 5 -11.37 -6.27 0.74
C LYS A 5 -9.87 -6.51 1.02
N GLN A 6 -9.08 -5.46 1.24
CA GLN A 6 -7.65 -5.56 1.54
C GLN A 6 -7.33 -4.92 2.90
N GLY A 7 -7.28 -5.73 3.95
CA GLY A 7 -7.05 -5.26 5.32
C GLY A 7 -5.74 -4.48 5.53
N PHE A 8 -4.75 -4.64 4.65
CA PHE A 8 -3.55 -3.79 4.64
C PHE A 8 -3.91 -2.31 4.43
N PHE A 9 -4.58 -1.97 3.33
CA PHE A 9 -4.91 -0.59 2.98
C PHE A 9 -5.79 0.08 4.04
N ARG A 10 -6.83 -0.63 4.51
CA ARG A 10 -7.73 -0.13 5.56
C ARG A 10 -6.96 0.24 6.83
N ARG A 11 -6.06 -0.64 7.30
CA ARG A 11 -5.25 -0.38 8.49
C ARG A 11 -4.28 0.80 8.29
N SER A 12 -3.67 0.90 7.11
CA SER A 12 -2.75 1.99 6.78
C SER A 12 -3.43 3.35 6.84
N ILE A 13 -4.65 3.47 6.29
CA ILE A 13 -5.44 4.71 6.35
C ILE A 13 -5.94 5.00 7.75
N GLN A 14 -6.56 4.02 8.43
CA GLN A 14 -7.17 4.21 9.75
C GLN A 14 -6.15 4.61 10.82
N LYS A 15 -4.97 4.00 10.79
CA LYS A 15 -3.91 4.28 11.77
C LYS A 15 -2.93 5.36 11.31
N GLN A 16 -3.17 5.97 10.14
CA GLN A 16 -2.29 6.97 9.53
C GLN A 16 -0.82 6.55 9.57
N ILE A 17 -0.55 5.30 9.16
CA ILE A 17 0.81 4.75 9.28
C ILE A 17 1.71 5.41 8.24
N ASP A 18 2.75 6.11 8.70
CA ASP A 18 3.81 6.62 7.83
C ASP A 18 4.83 5.51 7.54
N TYR A 19 4.72 4.91 6.36
CA TYR A 19 5.70 3.93 5.91
C TYR A 19 6.91 4.63 5.29
N LYS A 20 8.12 4.14 5.60
CA LYS A 20 9.34 4.58 4.94
C LYS A 20 9.84 3.53 3.95
N CYS A 21 10.30 3.99 2.79
CA CYS A 21 11.07 3.14 1.88
C CYS A 21 12.54 3.21 2.26
N LEU A 22 13.21 2.06 2.31
CA LEU A 22 14.65 1.96 2.57
C LEU A 22 15.48 1.94 1.28
N ARG A 23 14.85 2.22 0.13
CA ARG A 23 15.44 2.24 -1.21
C ARG A 23 14.88 3.46 -1.97
N ASP A 24 14.88 3.42 -3.29
CA ASP A 24 14.54 4.56 -4.16
C ASP A 24 13.03 4.79 -4.35
N LYS A 25 12.19 4.32 -3.43
CA LYS A 25 10.71 4.45 -3.53
C LYS A 25 10.10 3.83 -4.80
N GLN A 26 10.84 2.96 -5.49
CA GLN A 26 10.46 2.28 -6.73
C GLN A 26 10.51 0.75 -6.59
N CYS A 27 10.20 0.22 -5.39
CA CYS A 27 10.22 -1.23 -5.21
C CYS A 27 9.16 -1.90 -6.09
N LEU A 28 9.57 -2.92 -6.85
CA LEU A 28 8.63 -3.77 -7.59
C LEU A 28 7.71 -4.51 -6.60
N VAL A 29 6.40 -4.23 -6.65
CA VAL A 29 5.38 -4.86 -5.80
C VAL A 29 4.62 -5.93 -6.60
N ILE A 30 4.98 -7.19 -6.37
CA ILE A 30 4.37 -8.42 -6.92
C ILE A 30 3.95 -9.38 -5.79
N ARG A 31 3.19 -10.44 -6.11
CA ARG A 31 2.64 -11.38 -5.09
C ARG A 31 3.70 -11.93 -4.14
N LEU A 32 4.88 -12.28 -4.64
CA LEU A 32 5.98 -12.87 -3.87
C LEU A 32 6.70 -11.88 -2.94
N ASN A 33 6.70 -10.58 -3.26
CA ASN A 33 7.54 -9.59 -2.56
C ASN A 33 6.76 -8.37 -2.03
N ARG A 34 5.43 -8.33 -2.18
CA ARG A 34 4.59 -7.18 -1.79
C ARG A 34 4.73 -6.77 -0.32
N ASN A 35 5.16 -7.68 0.55
CA ASN A 35 5.37 -7.37 1.97
C ASN A 35 6.76 -6.76 2.27
N ARG A 36 7.72 -6.79 1.33
CA ARG A 36 9.09 -6.31 1.54
C ARG A 36 9.17 -4.78 1.72
N CYS A 37 8.29 -4.02 1.07
CA CYS A 37 8.24 -2.58 1.23
C CYS A 37 6.80 -2.11 1.38
N GLN A 38 6.41 -1.81 2.62
CA GLN A 38 5.07 -1.35 2.94
C GLN A 38 4.78 0.02 2.30
N TYR A 39 5.78 0.91 2.21
CA TYR A 39 5.65 2.20 1.53
C TYR A 39 5.25 2.03 0.06
N CYS A 40 6.04 1.29 -0.73
CA CYS A 40 5.76 1.13 -2.15
C CYS A 40 4.46 0.34 -2.38
N ARG A 41 4.13 -0.60 -1.49
CA ARG A 41 2.85 -1.31 -1.54
C ARG A 41 1.67 -0.37 -1.31
N PHE A 42 1.74 0.47 -0.28
CA PHE A 42 0.68 1.41 0.05
C PHE A 42 0.53 2.48 -1.03
N ARG A 43 1.65 3.03 -1.54
CA ARG A 43 1.65 3.93 -2.70
C ARG A 43 0.96 3.29 -3.90
N LYS A 44 1.30 2.04 -4.23
CA LYS A 44 0.65 1.32 -5.34
C LYS A 44 -0.85 1.12 -5.11
N CYS A 45 -1.30 0.89 -3.87
CA CYS A 45 -2.73 0.85 -3.55
C CYS A 45 -3.40 2.18 -3.90
N LEU A 46 -2.82 3.31 -3.48
CA LEU A 46 -3.31 4.64 -3.83
C LEU A 46 -3.31 4.87 -5.35
N ASP A 47 -2.22 4.50 -6.03
CA ASP A 47 -2.05 4.68 -7.49
C ASP A 47 -3.13 3.94 -8.30
N VAL A 48 -3.62 2.79 -7.83
CA VAL A 48 -4.70 2.04 -8.49
C VAL A 48 -6.11 2.51 -8.09
N GLY A 49 -6.23 3.62 -7.35
CA GLY A 49 -7.52 4.21 -6.97
C GLY A 49 -8.22 3.49 -5.83
N MET A 50 -7.48 2.88 -4.90
CA MET A 50 -8.07 2.38 -3.66
C MET A 50 -8.61 3.54 -2.81
N SER A 51 -9.93 3.60 -2.59
CA SER A 51 -10.62 4.56 -1.73
C SER A 51 -10.97 4.01 -0.35
N LYS A 52 -11.12 4.90 0.63
CA LYS A 52 -11.65 4.55 1.97
C LYS A 52 -13.17 4.31 1.91
N ASP A 53 -13.84 4.95 0.95
CA ASP A 53 -15.27 4.84 0.64
C ASP A 53 -15.64 3.54 -0.09
#